data_AF-G0UQE3-F1
#
_entry.id   AF-G0UQE3-F1
#
_cell.length_a   1.000
_cell.length_b   1.000
_cell.length_c   1.000
_cell.angle_alpha   90.00
_cell.angle_beta   90.00
_cell.angle_gamma   90.00
#
_symmetry.space_group_name_H-M   'P 1'
#
loop_
_entity.id
_entity.type
_entity.pdbx_description
1 polymer ?
#
loop_
_entity_poly.entity_id
_entity_poly.type
_entity_poly.pdbx_seq_one_letter_code
_entity_poly.pdbx_strand_id
1 'polypeptide(L)'
;MPGVLRKICEPPLRDSGDPTALDVHSQKQFKTVGCETMEKYVSSSFLPILKEIIPRSDTPLGFGGCWFWSCYFHGLYGEDVLLDLNGTGISLSEDSLDTQLALRKMLARSSEGEYNEVALEHCCSKLEALCGLCLSVVLHVARQPMLEDEKGPQAVVFCATKDQCDEVHDLLDRFGSSLHLVSHNLFGAYPPMPAGRRADIVVGTLPLWESVSTLNPSSSKDGLEEILYHVPHDMSKAASSTRWRPYTLNFVDQLVLVDLDLQLSLGYGPILKSLFGEYIGAVIPTSHHLSGTDISRRGQMGPVPINRLPQGCQMYGLVCGNGKGKEFFTLCASLRYSGNADKTELVCIPWGLQGVIPERENGRNPSVFPPKKKRGCFESEF
;
A
#
# COMPACT_ATOMS: atom_id res chain seq x y z
N MET A 1 -17.33 -21.95 -2.70
CA MET A 1 -15.93 -21.78 -2.25
C MET A 1 -15.93 -21.85 -0.74
N PRO A 2 -15.04 -22.62 -0.09
CA PRO A 2 -14.88 -22.51 1.36
C PRO A 2 -14.54 -21.05 1.68
N GLY A 3 -15.20 -20.48 2.70
CA GLY A 3 -15.27 -19.04 2.91
C GLY A 3 -13.90 -18.40 3.08
N VAL A 4 -13.62 -17.37 2.29
CA VAL A 4 -12.46 -16.49 2.47
C VAL A 4 -12.55 -15.89 3.87
N LEU A 5 -11.56 -16.17 4.72
CA LEU A 5 -11.50 -15.62 6.06
C LEU A 5 -10.99 -14.18 5.96
N ARG A 6 -11.93 -13.23 5.88
CA ARG A 6 -11.59 -11.80 5.76
C ARG A 6 -11.27 -11.13 7.10
N LYS A 7 -11.75 -11.69 8.21
CA LYS A 7 -11.51 -11.17 9.57
C LYS A 7 -10.67 -12.19 10.34
N ILE A 8 -9.49 -11.77 10.79
CA ILE A 8 -8.58 -12.62 11.58
C ILE A 8 -8.88 -12.50 13.07
N CYS A 9 -9.13 -11.29 13.56
CA CYS A 9 -9.39 -11.03 14.97
C CYS A 9 -10.31 -9.83 15.19
N GLU A 10 -10.83 -9.70 16.41
CA GLU A 10 -11.50 -8.49 16.89
C GLU A 10 -10.48 -7.61 17.62
N PRO A 11 -10.11 -6.45 17.06
CA PRO A 11 -9.25 -5.50 17.76
C PRO A 11 -10.00 -4.86 18.93
N PRO A 12 -9.28 -4.27 19.89
CA PRO A 12 -9.89 -3.56 21.01
C PRO A 12 -10.67 -2.34 20.51
N LEU A 13 -11.98 -2.33 20.76
CA LEU A 13 -12.88 -1.22 20.43
C LEU A 13 -12.79 -0.09 21.45
N ARG A 14 -13.04 1.14 20.99
CA ARG A 14 -13.08 2.36 21.80
C ARG A 14 -14.53 2.81 22.06
N ASP A 15 -14.87 3.04 23.32
CA ASP A 15 -15.96 3.94 23.72
C ASP A 15 -15.33 5.30 24.05
N SER A 16 -15.50 6.29 23.15
CA SER A 16 -15.22 7.73 23.30
C SER A 16 -13.99 8.18 24.16
N GLY A 17 -12.96 8.82 23.56
CA GLY A 17 -12.02 9.68 24.32
C GLY A 17 -10.55 9.69 23.85
N ASP A 18 -10.04 10.90 23.55
CA ASP A 18 -8.72 11.43 23.07
C ASP A 18 -8.30 11.48 21.58
N PRO A 19 -7.91 12.65 21.05
CA PRO A 19 -7.56 12.84 19.64
C PRO A 19 -6.27 12.08 19.29
N THR A 20 -6.35 11.19 18.31
CA THR A 20 -5.18 10.72 17.57
C THR A 20 -4.76 11.81 16.59
N ALA A 21 -3.47 11.93 16.30
CA ALA A 21 -2.97 12.80 15.22
C ALA A 21 -3.47 12.36 13.81
N LEU A 22 -4.08 11.17 13.72
CA LEU A 22 -4.78 10.69 12.53
C LEU A 22 -6.27 10.94 12.64
N ASP A 23 -6.87 11.38 11.54
CA ASP A 23 -8.31 11.54 11.39
C ASP A 23 -8.89 10.26 10.77
N VAL A 24 -8.93 9.17 11.55
CA VAL A 24 -9.40 7.86 11.08
C VAL A 24 -10.90 7.92 10.77
N HIS A 25 -11.25 7.92 9.48
CA HIS A 25 -12.64 7.84 9.02
C HIS A 25 -13.10 6.38 8.94
N SER A 26 -13.56 5.86 10.07
CA SER A 26 -14.22 4.55 10.19
C SER A 26 -15.34 4.61 11.23
N GLN A 27 -16.36 3.77 11.04
CA GLN A 27 -17.38 3.46 12.04
C GLN A 27 -16.76 2.81 13.29
N LYS A 28 -15.59 2.18 13.17
CA LYS A 28 -14.84 1.60 14.29
C LYS A 28 -13.60 2.42 14.59
N GLN A 29 -13.37 2.66 15.86
CA GLN A 29 -12.16 3.29 16.37
C GLN A 29 -11.45 2.27 17.26
N PHE A 30 -10.19 1.97 16.94
CA PHE A 30 -9.40 1.00 17.70
C PHE A 30 -8.48 1.69 18.70
N LYS A 31 -8.26 1.04 19.84
CA LYS A 31 -7.45 1.59 20.95
C LYS A 31 -6.07 0.95 21.00
N THR A 32 -5.04 1.76 21.20
CA THR A 32 -3.69 1.32 21.57
C THR A 32 -3.41 1.76 23.00
N VAL A 33 -3.43 0.84 23.97
CA VAL A 33 -3.19 1.20 25.39
C VAL A 33 -1.90 0.59 25.86
N GLY A 34 -0.87 1.39 26.04
CA GLY A 34 0.29 1.04 26.85
C GLY A 34 1.17 -0.08 26.28
N CYS A 35 2.40 -0.13 26.80
CA CYS A 35 3.41 -1.06 26.32
C CYS A 35 3.08 -2.54 26.60
N GLU A 36 2.39 -2.82 27.71
CA GLU A 36 2.03 -4.19 28.13
C GLU A 36 0.96 -4.83 27.23
N THR A 37 0.16 -4.04 26.51
CA THR A 37 -0.90 -4.56 25.65
C THR A 37 -0.40 -4.89 24.24
N MET A 38 0.80 -4.43 23.86
CA MET A 38 1.35 -4.68 22.51
C MET A 38 1.66 -6.15 22.25
N GLU A 39 2.24 -6.85 23.23
CA GLU A 39 2.57 -8.28 23.15
C GLU A 39 1.33 -9.17 23.09
N LYS A 40 0.15 -8.63 23.42
CA LYS A 40 -1.13 -9.33 23.28
C LYS A 40 -1.60 -9.43 21.83
N TYR A 41 -1.25 -8.44 20.99
CA TYR A 41 -1.79 -8.31 19.64
C TYR A 41 -0.79 -8.62 18.54
N VAL A 42 0.50 -8.64 18.87
CA VAL A 42 1.58 -9.03 17.96
C VAL A 42 2.32 -10.23 18.56
N SER A 43 2.43 -11.31 17.80
CA SER A 43 3.17 -12.50 18.22
C SER A 43 4.63 -12.17 18.53
N SER A 44 5.19 -12.83 19.55
CA SER A 44 6.58 -12.67 19.98
C SER A 44 7.60 -12.87 18.85
N SER A 45 7.28 -13.69 17.84
CA SER A 45 8.14 -13.91 16.67
C SER A 45 8.34 -12.67 15.79
N PHE A 46 7.39 -11.73 15.78
CA PHE A 46 7.49 -10.51 14.96
C PHE A 46 8.07 -9.32 15.73
N LEU A 47 8.09 -9.38 17.07
CA LEU A 47 8.60 -8.28 17.89
C LEU A 47 10.06 -7.94 17.58
N PRO A 48 11.01 -8.89 17.38
CA PRO A 48 12.38 -8.55 17.03
C PRO A 48 12.48 -7.73 15.74
N ILE A 49 11.73 -8.13 14.71
CA ILE A 49 11.70 -7.45 13.41
C ILE A 49 11.14 -6.03 13.57
N LEU A 50 10.01 -5.89 14.27
CA LEU A 50 9.39 -4.58 14.50
C LEU A 50 10.25 -3.67 15.38
N LYS A 51 10.96 -4.21 16.39
CA LYS A 51 11.88 -3.44 17.25
C LYS A 51 13.14 -2.99 16.50
N GLU A 52 13.59 -3.77 15.52
CA GLU A 52 14.71 -3.41 14.64
C GLU A 52 14.33 -2.27 13.69
N ILE A 53 13.16 -2.41 13.04
CA ILE A 53 12.70 -1.53 11.97
C ILE A 53 12.00 -0.29 12.49
N ILE A 54 11.30 -0.35 13.64
CA ILE A 54 10.56 0.79 14.19
C ILE A 54 11.23 1.28 15.49
N PRO A 55 12.05 2.35 15.42
CA PRO A 55 12.70 2.93 16.59
C PRO A 55 11.71 3.47 17.62
N ARG A 56 12.12 3.45 18.90
CA ARG A 56 11.27 3.80 20.06
C ARG A 56 10.01 2.92 20.20
N SER A 57 10.18 1.62 19.93
CA SER A 57 9.16 0.58 20.13
C SER A 57 8.68 0.46 21.59
N ASP A 58 9.41 1.04 22.52
CA ASP A 58 9.22 1.07 23.97
C ASP A 58 8.38 2.25 24.48
N THR A 59 7.87 3.10 23.58
CA THR A 59 6.93 4.17 23.92
C THR A 59 5.58 3.62 24.39
N PRO A 60 4.74 4.41 25.12
CA PRO A 60 3.42 3.95 25.56
C PRO A 60 2.49 3.50 24.42
N LEU A 61 2.63 4.08 23.23
CA LEU A 61 1.94 3.63 22.02
C LEU A 61 2.66 2.43 21.38
N GLY A 62 4.00 2.49 21.39
CA GLY A 62 4.95 1.54 20.83
C GLY A 62 4.72 1.14 19.38
N PHE A 63 5.70 0.44 18.82
CA PHE A 63 5.84 0.21 17.38
C PHE A 63 5.51 1.43 16.51
N GLY A 64 5.96 2.61 16.94
CA GLY A 64 5.97 3.78 16.07
C GLY A 64 4.91 4.82 16.42
N GLY A 65 3.69 4.38 16.74
CA GLY A 65 2.57 5.28 16.95
C GLY A 65 1.30 4.81 16.26
N CYS A 66 0.40 5.74 15.99
CA CYS A 66 -0.95 5.50 15.48
C CYS A 66 -0.99 4.98 14.03
N TRP A 67 0.01 5.27 13.18
CA TRP A 67 0.03 4.81 11.78
C TRP A 67 0.10 3.28 11.69
N PHE A 68 1.04 2.68 12.44
CA PHE A 68 1.20 1.23 12.48
C PHE A 68 -0.08 0.55 12.96
N TRP A 69 -0.60 0.97 14.12
CA TRP A 69 -1.73 0.30 14.77
C TRP A 69 -3.06 0.49 14.04
N SER A 70 -3.33 1.69 13.53
CA SER A 70 -4.54 1.93 12.74
C SER A 70 -4.51 1.06 11.49
N CYS A 71 -3.39 1.04 10.76
CA CYS A 71 -3.27 0.16 9.59
C CYS A 71 -3.42 -1.32 9.96
N TYR A 72 -2.69 -1.78 10.98
CA TYR A 72 -2.68 -3.17 11.41
C TYR A 72 -4.05 -3.68 11.84
N PHE A 73 -4.76 -2.94 12.71
CA PHE A 73 -6.04 -3.39 13.25
C PHE A 73 -7.17 -3.36 12.22
N HIS A 74 -7.26 -2.31 11.40
CA HIS A 74 -8.25 -2.26 10.31
C HIS A 74 -7.97 -3.35 9.25
N GLY A 75 -6.69 -3.61 8.95
CA GLY A 75 -6.28 -4.72 8.09
C GLY A 75 -6.71 -6.09 8.63
N LEU A 76 -6.44 -6.38 9.90
CA LEU A 76 -6.82 -7.65 10.54
C LEU A 76 -8.33 -7.82 10.74
N TYR A 77 -9.07 -6.73 10.87
CA TYR A 77 -10.54 -6.77 10.94
C TYR A 77 -11.19 -7.10 9.58
N GLY A 78 -10.44 -6.93 8.49
CA GLY A 78 -10.90 -7.26 7.14
C GLY A 78 -11.47 -6.08 6.36
N GLU A 79 -11.23 -4.85 6.79
CA GLU A 79 -11.72 -3.64 6.13
C GLU A 79 -10.84 -3.28 4.92
N ASP A 80 -11.41 -2.59 3.93
CA ASP A 80 -10.59 -2.01 2.88
C ASP A 80 -9.96 -0.73 3.43
N VAL A 81 -8.62 -0.62 3.34
CA VAL A 81 -7.86 0.42 4.02
C VAL A 81 -7.22 1.36 3.00
N LEU A 82 -7.50 2.65 3.12
CA LEU A 82 -6.86 3.71 2.35
C LEU A 82 -6.01 4.58 3.30
N LEU A 83 -4.69 4.47 3.16
CA LEU A 83 -3.70 5.25 3.89
C LEU A 83 -3.31 6.48 3.07
N ASP A 84 -3.58 7.67 3.59
CA ASP A 84 -3.30 8.94 2.93
C ASP A 84 -2.21 9.69 3.70
N LEU A 85 -0.96 9.51 3.24
CA LEU A 85 0.22 10.15 3.82
C LEU A 85 0.44 11.57 3.31
N ASN A 86 -0.49 12.11 2.51
CA ASN A 86 -0.36 13.49 2.07
C ASN A 86 -0.33 14.44 3.28
N GLY A 87 0.59 15.40 3.25
CA GLY A 87 0.82 16.33 4.35
C GLY A 87 1.80 15.85 5.44
N THR A 88 2.32 14.61 5.39
CA THR A 88 3.40 14.19 6.31
C THR A 88 4.78 14.67 5.88
N GLY A 89 4.92 15.19 4.65
CA GLY A 89 6.19 15.66 4.09
C GLY A 89 7.13 14.54 3.62
N ILE A 90 6.68 13.28 3.68
CA ILE A 90 7.42 12.12 3.16
C ILE A 90 7.03 11.86 1.71
N SER A 91 8.00 11.48 0.89
CA SER A 91 7.79 10.90 -0.43
C SER A 91 7.79 9.38 -0.36
N LEU A 92 6.75 8.75 -0.91
CA LEU A 92 6.67 7.28 -1.01
C LEU A 92 7.75 6.69 -1.93
N SER A 93 8.24 7.45 -2.90
CA SER A 93 9.22 7.00 -3.89
C SER A 93 10.65 7.44 -3.55
N GLU A 94 10.83 8.62 -2.97
CA GLU A 94 12.18 9.19 -2.76
C GLU A 94 12.74 8.88 -1.37
N ASP A 95 11.89 8.79 -0.34
CA ASP A 95 12.34 8.54 1.02
C ASP A 95 12.40 7.04 1.30
N SER A 96 13.61 6.48 1.24
CA SER A 96 13.85 5.07 1.56
C SER A 96 13.62 4.76 3.04
N LEU A 97 13.28 3.49 3.32
CA LEU A 97 13.04 3.03 4.70
C LEU A 97 14.25 3.22 5.61
N ASP A 98 15.46 2.98 5.09
CA ASP A 98 16.70 3.19 5.82
C ASP A 98 16.93 4.66 6.20
N THR A 99 16.56 5.59 5.31
CA THR A 99 16.67 7.02 5.58
C THR A 99 15.69 7.44 6.69
N GLN A 100 14.45 6.97 6.65
CA GLN A 100 13.46 7.23 7.69
C GLN A 100 13.87 6.61 9.03
N LEU A 101 14.41 5.38 9.00
CA LEU A 101 14.97 4.70 10.17
C LEU A 101 16.10 5.52 10.81
N ALA A 102 17.03 6.03 9.99
CA ALA A 102 18.15 6.85 10.44
C ALA A 102 17.67 8.19 11.03
N LEU A 103 16.73 8.87 10.36
CA LEU A 103 16.13 10.11 10.83
C LEU A 103 15.44 9.92 12.19
N ARG A 104 14.65 8.85 12.36
CA ARG A 104 14.00 8.56 13.63
C ARG A 104 14.99 8.27 14.75
N LYS A 105 16.05 7.51 14.47
CA LYS A 105 17.12 7.23 15.45
C LYS A 105 17.86 8.50 15.86
N MET A 106 18.06 9.44 14.94
CA MET A 106 18.67 10.74 15.21
C MET A 106 17.75 11.62 16.07
N LEU A 107 16.48 11.77 15.69
CA LEU A 107 15.50 12.57 16.41
C LEU A 107 15.20 12.00 17.80
N ALA A 108 15.18 10.67 17.95
CA ALA A 108 15.01 10.00 19.25
C ALA A 108 16.14 10.32 20.26
N ARG A 109 17.33 10.67 19.78
CA ARG A 109 18.47 11.08 20.63
C ARG A 109 18.39 12.56 21.05
N SER A 110 17.57 13.36 20.39
CA SER A 110 17.48 14.82 20.56
C SER A 110 16.38 15.23 21.57
N SER A 111 16.19 14.44 22.62
CA SER A 111 14.98 14.36 23.48
C SER A 111 14.66 15.59 24.36
N GLU A 112 14.55 16.79 23.79
CA GLU A 112 14.00 17.96 24.49
C GLU A 112 12.89 18.62 23.65
N GLY A 113 11.62 18.35 24.00
CA GLY A 113 10.44 19.12 23.55
C GLY A 113 9.30 18.33 22.89
N GLU A 114 8.04 18.71 23.18
CA GLU A 114 6.80 18.20 22.57
C GLU A 114 6.78 18.37 21.03
N TYR A 115 7.43 19.42 20.51
CA TYR A 115 7.59 19.65 19.07
C TYR A 115 8.31 18.50 18.34
N ASN A 116 9.13 17.72 19.05
CA ASN A 116 9.83 16.57 18.47
C ASN A 116 8.93 15.34 18.31
N GLU A 117 7.82 15.22 19.06
CA GLU A 117 6.96 14.03 18.98
C GLU A 117 6.14 14.02 17.69
N VAL A 118 5.55 15.16 17.33
CA VAL A 118 4.83 15.34 16.06
C VAL A 118 5.80 15.18 14.88
N ALA A 119 6.98 15.82 14.94
CA ALA A 119 8.01 15.68 13.90
C ALA A 119 8.51 14.22 13.75
N LEU A 120 8.63 13.48 14.85
CA LEU A 120 9.00 12.05 14.83
C LEU A 120 7.94 11.19 14.13
N GLU A 121 6.66 11.45 14.39
CA GLU A 121 5.53 10.78 13.75
C GLU A 121 5.51 11.07 12.23
N HIS A 122 5.81 12.31 11.84
CA HIS A 122 5.91 12.71 10.44
C HIS A 122 7.03 12.00 9.70
N CYS A 123 8.26 11.98 10.26
CA CYS A 123 9.45 11.45 9.58
C CYS A 123 9.44 9.93 9.38
N CYS A 124 8.43 9.22 9.88
CA CYS A 124 8.38 7.76 9.84
C CYS A 124 7.02 7.20 9.41
N SER A 125 6.09 8.04 8.96
CA SER A 125 4.73 7.60 8.64
C SER A 125 4.71 6.49 7.59
N LYS A 126 5.56 6.57 6.55
CA LYS A 126 5.71 5.50 5.55
C LYS A 126 6.22 4.21 6.18
N LEU A 127 7.26 4.27 7.01
CA LEU A 127 7.83 3.10 7.70
C LEU A 127 6.78 2.38 8.55
N GLU A 128 6.06 3.12 9.39
CA GLU A 128 5.01 2.57 10.27
C GLU A 128 3.84 2.00 9.46
N ALA A 129 3.35 2.76 8.47
CA ALA A 129 2.28 2.35 7.58
C ALA A 129 2.62 1.05 6.85
N LEU A 130 3.82 0.96 6.26
CA LEU A 130 4.26 -0.24 5.55
C LEU A 130 4.46 -1.43 6.48
N CYS A 131 5.00 -1.24 7.69
CA CYS A 131 5.11 -2.32 8.67
C CYS A 131 3.74 -2.85 9.10
N GLY A 132 2.78 -1.97 9.40
CA GLY A 132 1.42 -2.36 9.78
C GLY A 132 0.72 -3.10 8.63
N LEU A 133 0.86 -2.58 7.42
CA LEU A 133 0.30 -3.18 6.20
C LEU A 133 0.90 -4.55 5.93
N CYS A 134 2.23 -4.65 5.81
CA CYS A 134 2.92 -5.90 5.45
C CYS A 134 2.65 -7.00 6.47
N LEU A 135 2.66 -6.67 7.77
CA LEU A 135 2.36 -7.64 8.81
C LEU A 135 0.91 -8.12 8.74
N SER A 136 -0.06 -7.21 8.50
CA SER A 136 -1.47 -7.59 8.34
C SER A 136 -1.68 -8.51 7.13
N VAL A 137 -0.97 -8.26 6.01
CA VAL A 137 -1.02 -9.08 4.80
C VAL A 137 -0.45 -10.48 5.06
N VAL A 138 0.74 -10.56 5.65
CA VAL A 138 1.40 -11.83 5.97
C VAL A 138 0.54 -12.70 6.89
N LEU A 139 -0.08 -12.11 7.92
CA LEU A 139 -0.97 -12.83 8.83
C LEU A 139 -2.22 -13.33 8.12
N HIS A 140 -2.78 -12.55 7.20
CA HIS A 140 -3.93 -12.95 6.40
C HIS A 140 -3.63 -14.13 5.50
N VAL A 141 -2.57 -14.04 4.72
CA VAL A 141 -2.11 -15.10 3.83
C VAL A 141 -1.83 -16.38 4.62
N ALA A 142 -1.16 -16.29 5.77
CA ALA A 142 -0.89 -17.44 6.62
C ALA A 142 -2.14 -18.10 7.22
N ARG A 143 -3.27 -17.39 7.30
CA ARG A 143 -4.54 -17.92 7.78
C ARG A 143 -5.39 -18.54 6.68
N GLN A 144 -5.08 -18.27 5.41
CA GLN A 144 -5.77 -18.90 4.29
C GLN A 144 -5.33 -20.36 4.12
N PRO A 145 -6.20 -21.24 3.59
CA PRO A 145 -5.83 -22.60 3.27
C PRO A 145 -4.68 -22.61 2.26
N MET A 146 -3.67 -23.45 2.51
CA MET A 146 -2.52 -23.56 1.62
C MET A 146 -2.97 -24.01 0.22
N LEU A 147 -2.58 -23.24 -0.80
CA LEU A 147 -2.84 -23.58 -2.19
C LEU A 147 -1.87 -24.69 -2.64
N GLU A 148 -2.30 -25.51 -3.60
CA GLU A 148 -1.43 -26.48 -4.27
C GLU A 148 -0.31 -25.77 -5.05
N ASP A 149 0.74 -26.51 -5.37
CA ASP A 149 1.82 -26.03 -6.24
C ASP A 149 1.23 -25.53 -7.58
N GLU A 150 1.84 -24.50 -8.16
CA GLU A 150 1.37 -23.77 -9.35
C GLU A 150 0.15 -22.85 -9.13
N LYS A 151 -0.69 -23.08 -8.10
CA LYS A 151 -1.78 -22.16 -7.74
C LYS A 151 -1.26 -20.94 -6.96
N GLY A 152 -2.02 -19.85 -7.01
CA GLY A 152 -1.69 -18.58 -6.36
C GLY A 152 -1.37 -17.43 -7.33
N PRO A 153 -1.11 -16.23 -6.80
CA PRO A 153 -0.89 -15.93 -5.38
C PRO A 153 -2.17 -15.71 -4.56
N GLN A 154 -2.03 -15.67 -3.23
CA GLN A 154 -3.09 -15.28 -2.29
C GLN A 154 -3.10 -13.77 -2.01
N ALA A 155 -1.94 -13.13 -2.11
CA ALA A 155 -1.83 -11.68 -2.05
C ALA A 155 -1.00 -11.14 -3.22
N VAL A 156 -1.41 -9.99 -3.75
CA VAL A 156 -0.67 -9.27 -4.78
C VAL A 156 -0.42 -7.84 -4.35
N VAL A 157 0.81 -7.39 -4.54
CA VAL A 157 1.25 -6.02 -4.25
C VAL A 157 1.71 -5.37 -5.55
N PHE A 158 1.03 -4.29 -5.93
CA PHE A 158 1.44 -3.45 -7.05
C PHE A 158 2.02 -2.14 -6.56
N CYS A 159 3.30 -1.93 -6.86
CA CYS A 159 3.99 -0.67 -6.62
C CYS A 159 4.16 0.12 -7.93
N ALA A 160 4.49 1.41 -7.81
CA ALA A 160 4.72 2.25 -8.99
C ALA A 160 6.09 2.01 -9.64
N THR A 161 7.10 1.76 -8.81
CA THR A 161 8.51 1.64 -9.22
C THR A 161 9.15 0.34 -8.71
N LYS A 162 10.27 -0.05 -9.32
CA LYS A 162 11.07 -1.20 -8.87
C LYS A 162 11.58 -1.03 -7.44
N ASP A 163 12.07 0.16 -7.08
CA ASP A 163 12.63 0.39 -5.75
C ASP A 163 11.56 0.21 -4.66
N GLN A 164 10.33 0.67 -4.92
CA GLN A 164 9.19 0.39 -4.04
C GLN A 164 8.82 -1.09 -4.00
N CYS A 165 8.97 -1.83 -5.11
CA CYS A 165 8.77 -3.29 -5.09
C CYS A 165 9.81 -3.98 -4.20
N ASP A 166 11.09 -3.59 -4.31
CA ASP A 166 12.18 -4.16 -3.53
C ASP A 166 11.97 -3.85 -2.02
N GLU A 167 11.65 -2.60 -1.67
CA GLU A 167 11.38 -2.20 -0.28
C GLU A 167 10.23 -2.98 0.37
N VAL A 168 9.11 -3.09 -0.34
CA VAL A 168 7.92 -3.78 0.18
C VAL A 168 8.13 -5.30 0.21
N HIS A 169 8.82 -5.84 -0.80
CA HIS A 169 9.19 -7.25 -0.84
C HIS A 169 10.09 -7.63 0.33
N ASP A 170 11.12 -6.84 0.64
CA ASP A 170 12.03 -7.10 1.76
C ASP A 170 11.28 -7.16 3.10
N LEU A 171 10.31 -6.26 3.32
CA LEU A 171 9.45 -6.29 4.52
C LEU A 171 8.56 -7.54 4.57
N LEU A 172 7.88 -7.86 3.46
CA LEU A 172 7.02 -9.03 3.36
C LEU A 172 7.80 -10.33 3.53
N ASP A 173 9.02 -10.43 3.00
CA ASP A 173 9.88 -11.60 3.14
C ASP A 173 10.37 -11.79 4.57
N ARG A 174 10.79 -10.70 5.23
CA ARG A 174 11.19 -10.72 6.65
C ARG A 174 10.06 -11.23 7.55
N PHE A 175 8.83 -10.73 7.39
CA PHE A 175 7.69 -11.22 8.16
C PHE A 175 7.23 -12.62 7.71
N GLY A 176 7.16 -12.85 6.40
CA GLY A 176 6.65 -14.09 5.80
C GLY A 176 7.52 -15.31 6.06
N SER A 177 8.84 -15.14 6.11
CA SER A 177 9.79 -16.21 6.42
C SER A 177 9.55 -16.85 7.78
N SER A 178 9.12 -16.06 8.78
CA SER A 178 8.74 -16.54 10.12
C SER A 178 7.50 -17.44 10.11
N LEU A 179 6.68 -17.39 9.04
CA LEU A 179 5.49 -18.22 8.83
C LEU A 179 5.66 -19.20 7.66
N HIS A 180 6.87 -19.35 7.12
CA HIS A 180 7.17 -20.17 5.93
C HIS A 180 6.36 -19.80 4.68
N LEU A 181 5.97 -18.53 4.56
CA LEU A 181 5.38 -18.01 3.33
C LEU A 181 6.47 -17.72 2.31
N VAL A 182 6.16 -17.95 1.03
CA VAL A 182 7.06 -17.63 -0.08
C VAL A 182 6.60 -16.34 -0.73
N SER A 183 7.36 -15.28 -0.53
CA SER A 183 7.20 -14.01 -1.23
C SER A 183 8.00 -14.02 -2.54
N HIS A 184 7.44 -13.48 -3.62
CA HIS A 184 8.12 -13.36 -4.91
C HIS A 184 8.04 -11.94 -5.44
N ASN A 185 9.19 -11.30 -5.61
CA ASN A 185 9.31 -10.07 -6.37
C ASN A 185 9.53 -10.38 -7.85
N LEU A 186 8.69 -9.84 -8.74
CA LEU A 186 8.82 -10.03 -10.18
C LEU A 186 10.12 -9.40 -10.74
N PHE A 187 10.75 -8.47 -10.02
CA PHE A 187 12.09 -7.94 -10.34
C PHE A 187 13.23 -8.73 -9.69
N GLY A 188 12.93 -9.85 -9.05
CA GLY A 188 13.88 -10.64 -8.27
C GLY A 188 15.07 -11.18 -9.06
N ALA A 189 16.03 -11.74 -8.32
CA ALA A 189 17.27 -12.25 -8.86
C ALA A 189 17.06 -13.38 -9.88
N TYR A 190 17.96 -13.43 -10.86
CA TYR A 190 17.99 -14.47 -11.87
C TYR A 190 18.68 -15.74 -11.32
N PRO A 191 18.17 -16.97 -11.61
CA PRO A 191 17.03 -17.29 -12.45
C PRO A 191 15.67 -16.97 -11.81
N PRO A 192 14.66 -16.56 -12.60
CA PRO A 192 13.33 -16.26 -12.09
C PRO A 192 12.68 -17.49 -11.45
N MET A 193 11.66 -17.26 -10.62
CA MET A 193 10.99 -18.32 -9.90
C MET A 193 10.42 -19.42 -10.84
N PRO A 194 10.78 -20.70 -10.62
CA PRO A 194 10.25 -21.80 -11.43
C PRO A 194 8.73 -21.94 -11.33
N ALA A 195 8.09 -22.39 -12.41
CA ALA A 195 6.63 -22.53 -12.49
C ALA A 195 6.03 -23.42 -11.37
N GLY A 196 6.72 -24.51 -11.02
CA GLY A 196 6.28 -25.45 -9.98
C GLY A 196 6.61 -25.05 -8.53
N ARG A 197 7.30 -23.92 -8.30
CA ARG A 197 7.57 -23.43 -6.93
C ARG A 197 6.33 -22.77 -6.37
N ARG A 198 6.10 -22.80 -5.05
CA ARG A 198 5.04 -22.04 -4.36
C ARG A 198 5.34 -20.53 -4.32
N ALA A 199 4.31 -19.68 -4.42
CA ALA A 199 4.40 -18.22 -4.26
C ALA A 199 3.07 -17.74 -3.66
N ASP A 200 3.12 -17.39 -2.39
CA ASP A 200 1.94 -16.97 -1.61
C ASP A 200 1.64 -15.50 -1.82
N ILE A 201 2.70 -14.69 -1.92
CA ILE A 201 2.64 -13.24 -2.08
C ILE A 201 3.48 -12.86 -3.30
N VAL A 202 2.91 -12.10 -4.23
CA VAL A 202 3.65 -11.60 -5.40
C VAL A 202 3.70 -10.08 -5.36
N VAL A 203 4.90 -9.53 -5.54
CA VAL A 203 5.17 -8.09 -5.58
C VAL A 203 5.68 -7.73 -6.96
N GLY A 204 5.18 -6.64 -7.54
CA GLY A 204 5.67 -6.15 -8.82
C GLY A 204 5.02 -4.85 -9.26
N THR A 205 5.28 -4.45 -10.50
CA THR A 205 4.55 -3.36 -11.15
C THR A 205 3.44 -3.92 -12.03
N LEU A 206 2.42 -3.11 -12.29
CA LEU A 206 1.31 -3.50 -13.16
C LEU A 206 1.71 -3.92 -14.58
N PRO A 207 2.62 -3.22 -15.30
CA PRO A 207 3.05 -3.65 -16.63
C PRO A 207 3.74 -5.02 -16.61
N LEU A 208 4.55 -5.28 -15.58
CA LEU A 208 5.23 -6.57 -15.42
C LEU A 208 4.24 -7.68 -15.07
N TRP A 209 3.23 -7.38 -14.24
CA TRP A 209 2.13 -8.28 -13.95
C TRP A 209 1.34 -8.68 -15.21
N GLU A 210 0.99 -7.71 -16.06
CA GLU A 210 0.31 -8.00 -17.34
C GLU A 210 1.12 -8.96 -18.20
N SER A 211 2.45 -8.79 -18.22
CA SER A 211 3.36 -9.67 -18.96
C SER A 211 3.35 -11.11 -18.43
N VAL A 212 3.30 -11.32 -17.10
CA VAL A 212 3.31 -12.67 -16.49
C VAL A 212 1.94 -13.32 -16.37
N SER A 213 0.86 -12.53 -16.37
CA SER A 213 -0.52 -13.02 -16.32
C SER A 213 -1.08 -13.44 -17.68
N THR A 214 -0.46 -12.97 -18.77
CA THR A 214 -0.80 -13.35 -20.15
C THR A 214 0.00 -14.55 -20.66
N LEU A 215 0.95 -15.06 -19.87
CA LEU A 215 1.68 -16.28 -20.18
C LEU A 215 0.71 -17.45 -20.17
N ASN A 216 0.36 -17.97 -21.36
CA ASN A 216 -0.39 -19.21 -21.42
C ASN A 216 0.53 -20.34 -20.92
N PRO A 217 0.08 -21.17 -19.97
CA PRO A 217 0.86 -22.31 -19.48
C PRO A 217 1.17 -23.34 -20.58
N SER A 218 0.52 -23.23 -21.74
CA SER A 218 0.64 -24.12 -22.89
C SER A 218 1.19 -23.47 -24.18
N SER A 219 1.53 -22.17 -24.19
CA SER A 219 2.08 -21.53 -25.41
C SER A 219 3.60 -21.61 -25.44
N SER A 220 4.11 -22.60 -26.17
CA SER A 220 5.51 -22.73 -26.58
C SER A 220 5.91 -21.74 -27.69
N LYS A 221 5.37 -20.52 -27.72
CA LYS A 221 5.58 -19.61 -28.86
C LYS A 221 5.90 -18.21 -28.41
N ASP A 222 7.16 -17.84 -28.72
CA ASP A 222 7.64 -16.54 -29.15
C ASP A 222 7.09 -15.34 -28.36
N GLY A 223 7.78 -14.99 -27.28
CA GLY A 223 7.48 -13.80 -26.50
C GLY A 223 8.74 -13.12 -25.97
N LEU A 224 8.94 -11.86 -26.38
CA LEU A 224 9.78 -10.80 -25.79
C LEU A 224 11.29 -11.04 -25.56
N GLU A 225 11.76 -12.28 -25.56
CA GLU A 225 13.19 -12.62 -25.40
C GLU A 225 14.02 -12.12 -26.59
N GLU A 226 13.44 -12.06 -27.79
CA GLU A 226 14.10 -11.61 -29.03
C GLU A 226 14.37 -10.09 -29.07
N ILE A 227 13.65 -9.29 -28.27
CA ILE A 227 13.83 -7.83 -28.21
C ILE A 227 14.92 -7.43 -27.19
N LEU A 228 15.16 -8.28 -26.17
CA LEU A 228 16.06 -7.92 -25.07
C LEU A 228 17.35 -8.73 -25.01
N TYR A 229 17.41 -9.95 -25.55
CA TYR A 229 18.63 -10.76 -25.54
C TYR A 229 18.78 -11.64 -26.78
N HIS A 230 19.75 -11.30 -27.64
CA HIS A 230 20.28 -12.24 -28.63
C HIS A 230 21.01 -13.38 -27.92
N VAL A 231 20.30 -14.47 -27.62
CA VAL A 231 20.93 -15.74 -27.25
C VAL A 231 20.96 -16.64 -28.49
N PRO A 232 22.12 -17.10 -28.96
CA PRO A 232 22.21 -17.90 -30.18
C PRO A 232 21.52 -19.25 -29.99
N HIS A 233 20.71 -19.61 -30.99
CA HIS A 233 20.17 -20.95 -31.17
C HIS A 233 21.32 -21.96 -31.34
N ASP A 234 21.47 -22.88 -30.40
CA ASP A 234 21.51 -24.31 -30.70
C ASP A 234 21.64 -25.17 -29.43
N MET A 235 21.12 -26.39 -29.53
CA MET A 235 21.18 -27.53 -28.57
C MET A 235 19.89 -27.86 -27.81
N SER A 236 19.00 -28.56 -28.52
CA SER A 236 18.31 -29.79 -28.09
C SER A 236 17.74 -29.91 -26.66
N LYS A 237 16.41 -29.84 -26.54
CA LYS A 237 15.57 -30.60 -25.60
C LYS A 237 15.88 -30.54 -24.09
N ALA A 238 16.26 -29.37 -23.57
CA ALA A 238 16.01 -29.04 -22.17
C ALA A 238 15.66 -27.54 -22.08
N ALA A 239 14.58 -27.20 -21.37
CA ALA A 239 14.05 -25.84 -21.19
C ALA A 239 13.24 -25.23 -22.35
N SER A 240 12.28 -25.99 -22.90
CA SER A 240 11.09 -25.37 -23.51
C SER A 240 10.03 -25.17 -22.43
N SER A 241 10.16 -24.11 -21.64
CA SER A 241 9.11 -23.62 -20.74
C SER A 241 9.34 -22.13 -20.54
N THR A 242 8.30 -21.30 -20.70
CA THR A 242 8.34 -19.89 -20.34
C THR A 242 9.04 -19.73 -18.99
N ARG A 243 10.18 -19.05 -18.97
CA ARG A 243 11.07 -18.97 -17.80
C ARG A 243 10.39 -18.37 -16.57
N TRP A 244 9.32 -17.64 -16.80
CA TRP A 244 8.48 -16.98 -15.82
C TRP A 244 7.33 -17.89 -15.40
N ARG A 245 7.08 -17.94 -14.09
CA ARG A 245 5.87 -18.56 -13.55
C ARG A 245 4.63 -17.77 -14.01
N PRO A 246 3.63 -18.40 -14.64
CA PRO A 246 2.36 -17.76 -14.94
C PRO A 246 1.58 -17.52 -13.65
N TYR A 247 0.95 -16.35 -13.54
CA TYR A 247 0.13 -15.98 -12.37
C TYR A 247 -1.30 -15.69 -12.78
N THR A 248 -2.24 -15.93 -11.84
CA THR A 248 -3.66 -15.62 -12.04
C THR A 248 -4.23 -14.93 -10.81
N LEU A 249 -5.27 -14.11 -10.99
CA LEU A 249 -5.94 -13.41 -9.87
C LEU A 249 -6.99 -14.28 -9.16
N ASN A 250 -7.21 -15.51 -9.61
CA ASN A 250 -8.33 -16.36 -9.18
C ASN A 250 -8.36 -16.65 -7.67
N PHE A 251 -7.19 -16.61 -7.02
CA PHE A 251 -7.00 -16.95 -5.61
C PHE A 251 -6.58 -15.76 -4.76
N VAL A 252 -6.62 -14.55 -5.33
CA VAL A 252 -6.13 -13.35 -4.65
C VAL A 252 -7.20 -12.85 -3.68
N ASP A 253 -6.91 -13.02 -2.40
CA ASP A 253 -7.74 -12.54 -1.30
C ASP A 253 -7.32 -11.15 -0.84
N GLN A 254 -6.09 -10.71 -1.14
CA GLN A 254 -5.60 -9.38 -0.79
C GLN A 254 -4.90 -8.68 -1.94
N LEU A 255 -5.27 -7.41 -2.17
CA LEU A 255 -4.64 -6.52 -3.12
C LEU A 255 -4.06 -5.30 -2.39
N VAL A 256 -2.79 -5.01 -2.64
CA VAL A 256 -2.12 -3.82 -2.12
C VAL A 256 -1.70 -2.93 -3.30
N LEU A 257 -2.05 -1.65 -3.25
CA LEU A 257 -1.65 -0.63 -4.21
C LEU A 257 -0.76 0.40 -3.50
N VAL A 258 0.53 0.38 -3.81
CA VAL A 258 1.54 1.26 -3.21
C VAL A 258 1.82 2.44 -4.12
N ASP A 259 1.67 3.65 -3.60
CA ASP A 259 1.87 4.91 -4.34
C ASP A 259 0.96 5.02 -5.57
N LEU A 260 -0.34 4.92 -5.31
CA LEU A 260 -1.35 4.89 -6.37
C LEU A 260 -1.40 6.20 -7.16
N ASP A 261 -1.02 7.34 -6.56
CA ASP A 261 -0.90 8.62 -7.27
C ASP A 261 0.20 8.56 -8.34
N LEU A 262 1.38 8.01 -8.01
CA LEU A 262 2.46 7.82 -8.97
C LEU A 262 2.09 6.78 -10.03
N GLN A 263 1.45 5.67 -9.66
CA GLN A 263 0.96 4.67 -10.62
C GLN A 263 0.04 5.29 -11.68
N LEU A 264 -0.90 6.14 -11.27
CA LEU A 264 -1.79 6.85 -12.19
C LEU A 264 -1.04 7.88 -13.04
N SER A 265 -0.06 8.57 -12.45
CA SER A 265 0.78 9.55 -13.15
C SER A 265 1.69 8.91 -14.20
N LEU A 266 2.16 7.68 -13.96
CA LEU A 266 2.91 6.84 -14.90
C LEU A 266 2.02 6.20 -15.99
N GLY A 267 0.70 6.43 -15.94
CA GLY A 267 -0.23 5.96 -16.96
C GLY A 267 -0.77 4.54 -16.75
N TYR A 268 -0.62 3.95 -15.56
CA TYR A 268 -1.12 2.59 -15.28
C TYR A 268 -2.64 2.50 -15.09
N GLY A 269 -3.34 3.63 -15.17
CA GLY A 269 -4.80 3.73 -14.98
C GLY A 269 -5.63 2.74 -15.81
N PRO A 270 -5.38 2.53 -17.11
CA PRO A 270 -6.13 1.54 -17.91
C PRO A 270 -5.97 0.11 -17.39
N ILE A 271 -4.74 -0.29 -17.01
CA ILE A 271 -4.44 -1.62 -16.46
C ILE A 271 -5.13 -1.78 -15.12
N LEU A 272 -5.04 -0.80 -14.22
CA LEU A 272 -5.76 -0.79 -12.95
C LEU A 272 -7.26 -0.99 -13.15
N LYS A 273 -7.89 -0.20 -14.05
CA LYS A 273 -9.31 -0.34 -14.37
C LYS A 273 -9.67 -1.75 -14.85
N SER A 274 -8.80 -2.37 -15.64
CA SER A 274 -9.03 -3.73 -16.16
C SER A 274 -9.07 -4.79 -15.07
N LEU A 275 -8.27 -4.65 -13.99
CA LEU A 275 -8.30 -5.55 -12.83
C LEU A 275 -9.67 -5.56 -12.14
N PHE A 276 -10.34 -4.40 -12.17
CA PHE A 276 -11.68 -4.19 -11.64
C PHE A 276 -12.78 -4.36 -12.69
N GLY A 277 -12.52 -4.84 -13.92
CA GLY A 277 -13.54 -5.22 -14.91
C GLY A 277 -14.62 -4.17 -15.26
N GLU A 278 -15.84 -4.65 -15.58
CA GLU A 278 -17.02 -3.84 -15.96
C GLU A 278 -17.61 -2.97 -14.83
N TYR A 279 -17.11 -3.07 -13.59
CA TYR A 279 -17.58 -2.25 -12.47
C TYR A 279 -17.43 -0.74 -12.75
N ILE A 280 -16.41 -0.34 -13.51
CA ILE A 280 -16.13 1.06 -13.88
C ILE A 280 -16.75 1.43 -15.25
N GLY A 281 -17.08 0.44 -16.09
CA GLY A 281 -17.58 0.64 -17.45
C GLY A 281 -18.98 1.25 -17.54
N ALA A 282 -19.77 1.20 -16.46
CA ALA A 282 -21.14 1.71 -16.43
C ALA A 282 -21.28 3.20 -16.06
N VAL A 283 -20.21 3.86 -15.58
CA VAL A 283 -20.32 5.21 -14.96
C VAL A 283 -19.55 6.29 -15.70
N ILE A 284 -18.59 5.94 -16.57
CA ILE A 284 -17.87 6.92 -17.38
C ILE A 284 -18.31 6.74 -18.84
N PRO A 285 -19.16 7.62 -19.40
CA PRO A 285 -19.44 7.57 -20.83
C PRO A 285 -18.13 7.87 -21.55
N THR A 286 -17.59 6.87 -22.24
CA THR A 286 -16.55 7.06 -23.24
C THR A 286 -17.13 7.99 -24.31
N SER A 287 -16.71 9.25 -24.26
CA SER A 287 -16.95 10.20 -25.34
C SER A 287 -16.16 9.75 -26.58
N HIS A 288 -16.73 8.81 -27.33
CA HIS A 288 -16.44 8.64 -28.73
C HIS A 288 -17.75 8.63 -29.50
N HIS A 289 -18.05 9.79 -30.04
CA HIS A 289 -18.90 9.95 -31.21
C HIS A 289 -18.33 9.07 -32.32
N LEU A 290 -18.94 7.91 -32.58
CA LEU A 290 -18.92 7.31 -33.90
C LEU A 290 -20.31 6.76 -34.21
N SER A 291 -20.91 7.43 -35.18
CA SER A 291 -22.14 7.07 -35.87
C SER A 291 -22.05 5.68 -36.49
N GLY A 292 -23.14 4.93 -36.38
CA GLY A 292 -23.65 4.15 -37.51
C GLY A 292 -23.34 2.66 -37.56
N THR A 293 -24.44 1.91 -37.58
CA THR A 293 -24.67 0.57 -38.17
C THR A 293 -24.25 -0.70 -37.41
N ASP A 294 -25.28 -1.37 -36.92
CA ASP A 294 -25.39 -2.80 -36.59
C ASP A 294 -24.68 -3.72 -37.60
N ILE A 295 -24.18 -4.87 -37.12
CA ILE A 295 -24.53 -6.22 -37.62
C ILE A 295 -24.01 -7.28 -36.63
N SER A 296 -24.96 -8.11 -36.18
CA SER A 296 -24.81 -9.38 -35.47
C SER A 296 -23.64 -10.26 -35.92
N ARG A 297 -22.79 -10.67 -34.97
CA ARG A 297 -22.11 -11.98 -34.99
C ARG A 297 -22.11 -12.64 -33.61
N ARG A 298 -23.13 -13.47 -33.37
CA ARG A 298 -23.00 -14.65 -32.51
C ARG A 298 -21.96 -15.58 -33.15
N GLY A 299 -20.88 -15.88 -32.43
CA GLY A 299 -19.93 -16.91 -32.84
C GLY A 299 -18.64 -16.87 -32.02
N GLN A 300 -18.49 -17.85 -31.14
CA GLN A 300 -17.26 -18.21 -30.41
C GLN A 300 -16.72 -17.16 -29.41
N MET A 301 -17.32 -17.13 -28.22
CA MET A 301 -16.56 -16.79 -27.02
C MET A 301 -15.57 -17.93 -26.75
N GLY A 302 -14.30 -17.74 -27.11
CA GLY A 302 -13.21 -18.46 -26.44
C GLY A 302 -13.22 -18.11 -24.94
N PRO A 303 -12.59 -18.92 -24.08
CA PRO A 303 -12.52 -18.61 -22.65
C PRO A 303 -11.73 -17.30 -22.50
N VAL A 304 -12.42 -16.22 -22.16
CA VAL A 304 -11.80 -14.94 -21.81
C VAL A 304 -10.96 -15.21 -20.55
N PRO A 305 -9.63 -14.95 -20.56
CA PRO A 305 -8.84 -15.14 -19.36
C PRO A 305 -9.40 -14.21 -18.27
N ILE A 306 -9.79 -14.82 -17.15
CA ILE A 306 -10.39 -14.13 -16.01
C ILE A 306 -9.25 -13.46 -15.22
N ASN A 307 -8.66 -12.40 -15.78
CA ASN A 307 -7.74 -11.51 -15.05
C ASN A 307 -8.55 -10.49 -14.24
N ARG A 308 -9.44 -10.99 -13.38
CA ARG A 308 -10.34 -10.16 -12.55
C ARG A 308 -10.09 -10.45 -11.08
N LEU A 309 -10.16 -9.40 -10.27
CA LEU A 309 -10.09 -9.55 -8.81
C LEU A 309 -11.35 -10.25 -8.29
N PRO A 310 -11.21 -11.22 -7.37
CA PRO A 310 -12.34 -11.83 -6.68
C PRO A 310 -13.18 -10.77 -5.92
N GLN A 311 -14.50 -10.93 -5.92
CA GLN A 311 -15.42 -9.96 -5.28
C GLN A 311 -15.16 -9.78 -3.77
N GLY A 312 -14.63 -10.79 -3.08
CA GLY A 312 -14.31 -10.74 -1.64
C GLY A 312 -12.90 -10.24 -1.29
N CYS A 313 -12.08 -9.84 -2.28
CA CYS A 313 -10.71 -9.42 -2.08
C CYS A 313 -10.61 -8.18 -1.17
N GLN A 314 -9.80 -8.21 -0.12
CA GLN A 314 -9.51 -7.04 0.69
C GLN A 314 -8.52 -6.12 -0.03
N MET A 315 -8.78 -4.82 -0.04
CA MET A 315 -7.93 -3.83 -0.70
C MET A 315 -7.21 -2.92 0.28
N TYR A 316 -5.93 -2.67 -0.01
CA TYR A 316 -5.11 -1.68 0.66
C TYR A 316 -4.62 -0.66 -0.38
N GLY A 317 -4.74 0.63 -0.08
CA GLY A 317 -4.25 1.71 -0.92
C GLY A 317 -3.35 2.63 -0.12
N LEU A 318 -2.16 2.93 -0.63
CA LEU A 318 -1.25 3.92 -0.08
C LEU A 318 -1.10 5.08 -1.07
N VAL A 319 -1.44 6.28 -0.63
CA VAL A 319 -1.42 7.52 -1.43
C VAL A 319 -0.64 8.60 -0.70
N CYS A 320 -0.02 9.50 -1.46
CA CYS A 320 0.82 10.57 -0.92
C CYS A 320 0.94 11.79 -1.85
N GLY A 321 0.11 11.85 -2.89
CA GLY A 321 0.22 12.82 -3.97
C GLY A 321 -1.01 13.71 -4.12
N ASN A 322 -1.36 13.99 -5.38
CA ASN A 322 -2.35 15.00 -5.76
C ASN A 322 -3.82 14.59 -5.54
N GLY A 323 -4.08 13.47 -4.85
CA GLY A 323 -5.43 13.00 -4.50
C GLY A 323 -6.11 12.16 -5.58
N LYS A 324 -5.55 12.04 -6.79
CA LYS A 324 -6.14 11.20 -7.86
C LYS A 324 -6.19 9.73 -7.48
N GLY A 325 -5.18 9.24 -6.77
CA GLY A 325 -5.15 7.88 -6.24
C GLY A 325 -6.25 7.65 -5.21
N LYS A 326 -6.47 8.61 -4.32
CA LYS A 326 -7.56 8.57 -3.32
C LYS A 326 -8.93 8.49 -3.98
N GLU A 327 -9.17 9.32 -4.98
CA GLU A 327 -10.41 9.31 -5.78
C GLU A 327 -10.60 7.97 -6.49
N PHE A 328 -9.55 7.46 -7.16
CA PHE A 328 -9.60 6.19 -7.87
C PHE A 328 -9.90 5.01 -6.92
N PHE A 329 -9.22 4.94 -5.79
CA PHE A 329 -9.42 3.88 -4.80
C PHE A 329 -10.84 3.90 -4.24
N THR A 330 -11.33 5.09 -3.86
CA THR A 330 -12.68 5.28 -3.33
C THR A 330 -13.74 4.89 -4.36
N LEU A 331 -13.54 5.25 -5.63
CA LEU A 331 -14.41 4.83 -6.73
C LEU A 331 -14.44 3.30 -6.85
N CYS A 332 -13.27 2.64 -6.88
CA CYS A 332 -13.19 1.18 -6.96
C CYS A 332 -13.90 0.50 -5.79
N ALA A 333 -13.68 0.97 -4.56
CA ALA A 333 -14.35 0.46 -3.37
C ALA A 333 -15.89 0.63 -3.47
N SER A 334 -16.36 1.82 -3.86
CA SER A 334 -17.80 2.10 -3.97
C SER A 334 -18.53 1.19 -4.97
N LEU A 335 -17.90 0.92 -6.12
CA LEU A 335 -18.46 0.08 -7.18
C LEU A 335 -18.49 -1.40 -6.80
N ARG A 336 -17.58 -1.84 -5.92
CA ARG A 336 -17.61 -3.19 -5.34
C ARG A 336 -18.73 -3.35 -4.32
N TYR A 337 -19.09 -2.28 -3.61
CA TYR A 337 -20.13 -2.31 -2.57
C TYR A 337 -21.55 -2.15 -3.09
N SER A 338 -21.75 -1.56 -4.27
CA SER A 338 -23.10 -1.39 -4.84
C SER A 338 -23.81 -2.72 -5.20
N GLY A 339 -23.08 -3.85 -5.19
CA GLY A 339 -23.61 -5.17 -5.52
C GLY A 339 -23.79 -6.15 -4.34
N ASN A 340 -23.38 -5.80 -3.12
CA ASN A 340 -23.36 -6.74 -1.98
C ASN A 340 -24.06 -6.17 -0.74
N ALA A 341 -24.94 -6.98 -0.13
CA ALA A 341 -25.65 -6.64 1.11
C ALA A 341 -24.75 -6.65 2.36
N ASP A 342 -23.63 -7.38 2.30
CA ASP A 342 -22.57 -7.29 3.30
C ASP A 342 -21.70 -6.07 3.00
N LYS A 343 -22.05 -4.95 3.66
CA LYS A 343 -21.32 -3.69 3.61
C LYS A 343 -19.90 -3.91 4.12
N THR A 344 -19.00 -4.19 3.21
CA THR A 344 -17.58 -4.02 3.49
C THR A 344 -17.33 -2.53 3.70
N GLU A 345 -16.63 -2.20 4.78
CA GLU A 345 -16.37 -0.83 5.15
C GLU A 345 -15.03 -0.36 4.56
N LEU A 346 -15.04 0.80 3.89
CA LEU A 346 -13.82 1.51 3.51
C LEU A 346 -13.39 2.38 4.68
N VAL A 347 -12.16 2.19 5.13
CA VAL A 347 -11.53 3.01 6.17
C VAL A 347 -10.50 3.91 5.52
N CYS A 348 -10.66 5.22 5.68
CA CYS A 348 -9.67 6.19 5.25
C CYS A 348 -8.89 6.67 6.46
N ILE A 349 -7.56 6.58 6.39
CA ILE A 349 -6.64 7.04 7.44
C ILE A 349 -5.78 8.15 6.83
N PRO A 350 -6.31 9.38 6.76
CA PRO A 350 -5.54 10.58 6.48
C PRO A 350 -4.82 11.11 7.72
N TRP A 351 -3.85 11.98 7.45
CA TRP A 351 -3.31 12.87 8.46
C TRP A 351 -4.37 13.84 9.00
N GLY A 352 -4.50 13.94 10.32
CA GLY A 352 -5.44 14.84 11.01
C GLY A 352 -4.74 16.08 11.57
N LEU A 353 -4.93 17.24 10.94
CA LEU A 353 -4.30 18.50 11.38
C LEU A 353 -5.01 19.18 12.57
N GLN A 354 -5.85 18.46 13.34
CA GLN A 354 -6.55 19.04 14.48
C GLN A 354 -5.76 18.84 15.77
N GLY A 355 -4.93 19.84 16.10
CA GLY A 355 -4.36 19.93 17.45
C GLY A 355 -3.23 20.95 17.68
N VAL A 356 -2.58 21.51 16.65
CA VAL A 356 -1.40 22.36 16.86
C VAL A 356 -1.39 23.61 15.98
N ILE A 357 -2.45 24.41 16.08
CA ILE A 357 -2.32 25.86 15.89
C ILE A 357 -2.85 26.48 17.17
N PRO A 358 -2.02 27.03 18.07
CA PRO A 358 -2.55 27.92 19.08
C PRO A 358 -3.15 29.10 18.32
N GLU A 359 -4.46 29.29 18.44
CA GLU A 359 -5.12 30.52 18.05
C GLU A 359 -4.33 31.68 18.68
N ARG A 360 -3.63 32.44 17.85
CA ARG A 360 -3.27 33.82 18.20
C ARG A 360 -4.57 34.61 18.18
N GLU A 361 -5.39 34.45 19.22
CA GLU A 361 -6.42 35.42 19.50
C GLU A 361 -5.78 36.65 20.13
N ASN A 362 -5.82 37.71 19.33
CA ASN A 362 -5.51 39.08 19.67
C ASN A 362 -6.32 39.55 20.88
N GLY A 363 -5.64 40.09 21.89
CA GLY A 363 -6.35 40.69 23.01
C GLY A 363 -5.51 41.37 24.07
N ARG A 364 -4.56 42.25 23.69
CA ARG A 364 -4.22 43.54 24.36
C ARG A 364 -2.79 43.98 24.03
N ASN A 365 -2.66 45.09 23.31
CA ASN A 365 -1.48 45.94 23.40
C ASN A 365 -1.33 46.43 24.86
N PRO A 366 -0.09 46.52 25.35
CA PRO A 366 0.46 47.86 25.44
C PRO A 366 1.87 47.95 24.84
N SER A 367 2.02 48.95 23.99
CA SER A 367 3.23 49.67 23.64
C SER A 367 4.41 49.51 24.59
N VAL A 368 5.52 48.89 24.16
CA VAL A 368 6.90 49.34 24.48
C VAL A 368 7.87 48.85 23.40
N PHE A 369 8.09 49.64 22.36
CA PHE A 369 9.41 49.70 21.70
C PHE A 369 9.67 51.16 21.31
N PRO A 370 10.88 51.71 21.59
CA PRO A 370 11.18 53.11 21.36
C PRO A 370 11.35 53.38 19.85
N PRO A 371 11.05 54.61 19.39
CA PRO A 371 11.04 54.92 17.96
C PRO A 371 12.46 54.94 17.38
N LYS A 372 12.65 54.20 16.28
CA LYS A 372 13.80 54.36 15.38
C LYS A 372 13.81 55.78 14.82
N LYS A 373 14.81 56.59 15.20
CA LYS A 373 15.09 57.88 14.59
C LYS A 373 15.37 57.70 13.09
N LYS A 374 14.56 58.35 12.26
CA LYS A 374 14.87 58.66 10.86
C LYS A 374 16.17 59.47 10.82
N ARG A 375 17.20 58.99 10.15
CA ARG A 375 18.27 59.85 9.61
C ARG A 375 17.86 60.23 8.20
N GLY A 376 17.42 61.47 8.04
CA GLY A 376 17.32 62.13 6.74
C GLY A 376 18.72 62.54 6.28
N CYS A 377 18.94 62.45 4.98
CA CYS A 377 19.95 63.26 4.29
C CYS A 377 19.56 64.73 4.42
N PHE A 378 20.52 65.58 4.79
CA PHE A 378 20.61 66.95 4.32
C PHE A 378 22.09 67.32 4.17
N GLU A 379 22.31 68.18 3.20
CA GLU A 379 23.56 68.54 2.55
C GLU A 379 24.49 69.42 3.41
N SER A 380 25.71 69.55 2.89
CA SER A 380 26.72 70.62 3.03
C SER A 380 26.43 71.83 3.92
N GLU A 381 27.43 72.24 4.72
CA GLU A 381 28.18 73.50 4.53
C GLU A 381 29.28 73.68 5.60
N PHE A 382 30.44 74.16 5.12
CA PHE A 382 31.69 74.58 5.80
C PHE A 382 32.66 73.55 6.37
#